data_AF-A0A9R1MF23-F1
#
_entry.id   AF-A0A9R1MF23-F1
#
_cell.length_a   1.000
_cell.length_b   1.000
_cell.length_c   1.000
_cell.angle_alpha   90.00
_cell.angle_beta   90.00
_cell.angle_gamma   90.00
#
_symmetry.space_group_name_H-M   'P 1'
#
loop_
_entity.id
_entity.type
_entity.pdbx_description
1 polymer ?
#
loop_
_entity_poly.entity_id
_entity_poly.type
_entity_poly.pdbx_seq_one_letter_code
_entity_poly.pdbx_strand_id
1 'polypeptide(L)'
;MPDMMADTALSMAKSLLVGAIGKAASAAANKMSLVMGVRKDIWFIKDELETMQAFLVAAEAMKEKDMLLKVWAKQVRDLSYNIEDCLGEFLVHVASASKWRKLMKLKDRHRIAMQIRDLKSRVEEVSSRNTRYNLIQKEKITRAIDERDSCMEDIRNQSASNIDEVELVGFSKPKQELINLTGVHDNNGPPQVVCVVGMGGLGKTTLTRKVYESMDNFSCCAWITVSQSFIRMQFLKDMTKKLASPNEMEDLQRKGEGQGDLAKFLEKKLREER
;
A
#
# COMPACT_ATOMS: atom_id res chain seq x y z
N MET A 1 9.22 -13.80 -15.67
CA MET A 1 9.45 -15.25 -15.45
C MET A 1 9.79 -15.67 -14.01
N PRO A 2 10.19 -14.79 -13.05
CA PRO A 2 10.36 -15.19 -11.65
C PRO A 2 9.06 -15.52 -10.88
N ASP A 3 7.93 -14.91 -11.23
CA ASP A 3 6.66 -15.03 -10.47
C ASP A 3 6.04 -16.43 -10.53
N MET A 4 6.23 -17.16 -11.64
CA MET A 4 5.66 -18.50 -11.81
C MET A 4 6.29 -19.53 -10.85
N MET A 5 7.55 -19.33 -10.44
CA MET A 5 8.22 -20.23 -9.51
C MET A 5 7.81 -19.99 -8.05
N ALA A 6 7.49 -18.74 -7.69
CA ALA A 6 6.99 -18.41 -6.34
C ALA A 6 5.56 -18.95 -6.12
N ASP A 7 4.68 -18.83 -7.12
CA ASP A 7 3.33 -19.39 -7.06
C ASP A 7 3.32 -20.92 -7.05
N THR A 8 4.24 -21.54 -7.78
CA THR A 8 4.39 -23.01 -7.80
C THR A 8 4.94 -23.54 -6.48
N ALA A 9 5.90 -22.84 -5.85
CA ALA A 9 6.43 -23.22 -4.54
C ALA A 9 5.38 -23.06 -3.42
N LEU A 10 4.58 -21.98 -3.45
CA LEU A 10 3.50 -21.72 -2.49
C LEU A 10 2.33 -22.72 -2.64
N SER A 11 2.01 -23.12 -3.89
CA SER A 11 1.02 -24.15 -4.20
C SER A 11 1.47 -25.57 -3.78
N MET A 12 2.76 -25.88 -3.95
CA MET A 12 3.37 -27.12 -3.46
C MET A 12 3.42 -27.16 -1.92
N ALA A 13 3.78 -26.05 -1.26
CA ALA A 13 3.75 -25.96 0.20
C ALA A 13 2.32 -26.13 0.76
N LYS A 14 1.31 -25.49 0.16
CA LYS A 14 -0.10 -25.66 0.53
C LYS A 14 -0.61 -27.09 0.30
N SER A 15 -0.29 -27.71 -0.82
CA SER A 15 -0.75 -29.08 -1.14
C SER A 15 -0.02 -30.17 -0.32
N LEU A 16 1.26 -29.97 0.01
CA LEU A 16 2.02 -30.85 0.92
C LEU A 16 1.54 -30.70 2.38
N LEU A 17 1.25 -29.47 2.83
CA LEU A 17 0.68 -29.22 4.16
C LEU A 17 -0.73 -29.82 4.26
N VAL A 18 -1.58 -29.69 3.24
CA VAL A 18 -2.94 -30.25 3.21
C VAL A 18 -2.95 -31.78 3.05
N GLY A 19 -2.01 -32.35 2.30
CA GLY A 19 -1.91 -33.81 2.06
C GLY A 19 -1.22 -34.60 3.18
N ALA A 20 -0.22 -34.03 3.86
CA ALA A 20 0.48 -34.68 4.97
C ALA A 20 -0.35 -34.73 6.27
N ILE A 21 -1.41 -33.91 6.36
CA ILE A 21 -2.47 -33.95 7.39
C ILE A 21 -3.47 -35.09 7.07
N GLY A 22 -3.02 -36.17 6.41
CA GLY A 22 -3.71 -37.45 6.40
C GLY A 22 -3.81 -37.98 7.83
N LYS A 23 -4.94 -37.68 8.48
CA LYS A 23 -5.52 -38.08 9.80
C LYS A 23 -4.69 -38.92 10.80
N ALA A 24 -3.85 -39.87 10.39
CA ALA A 24 -2.94 -40.63 11.25
C ALA A 24 -1.65 -39.87 11.65
N ALA A 25 -1.08 -39.05 10.75
CA ALA A 25 0.11 -38.22 11.04
C ALA A 25 -0.20 -37.12 12.07
N SER A 26 -1.41 -36.55 12.01
CA SER A 26 -1.95 -35.62 13.02
C SER A 26 -2.03 -36.23 14.42
N ALA A 27 -2.46 -37.49 14.55
CA ALA A 27 -2.56 -38.17 15.84
C ALA A 27 -1.17 -38.50 16.44
N ALA A 28 -0.22 -38.91 15.60
CA ALA A 28 1.17 -39.17 16.00
C ALA A 28 1.90 -37.88 16.38
N ALA A 29 1.74 -36.80 15.59
CA ALA A 29 2.30 -35.48 15.89
C ALA A 29 1.71 -34.90 17.19
N ASN A 30 0.40 -35.03 17.41
CA ASN A 30 -0.25 -34.58 18.66
C ASN A 30 0.29 -35.34 19.87
N LYS A 31 0.37 -36.67 19.82
CA LYS A 31 0.95 -37.48 20.91
C LYS A 31 2.43 -37.13 21.14
N MET A 32 3.21 -36.90 20.09
CA MET A 32 4.62 -36.53 20.20
C MET A 32 4.80 -35.14 20.81
N SER A 33 3.99 -34.15 20.42
CA SER A 33 4.03 -32.81 21.01
C SER A 33 3.72 -32.79 22.52
N LEU A 34 2.82 -33.69 22.95
CA LEU A 34 2.50 -33.94 24.36
C LEU A 34 3.68 -34.55 25.10
N VAL A 35 4.30 -35.59 24.54
CA VAL A 35 5.51 -36.21 25.08
C VAL A 35 6.61 -35.15 25.19
N MET A 36 6.84 -34.35 24.16
CA MET A 36 7.90 -33.34 24.13
C MET A 36 7.61 -32.12 25.03
N GLY A 37 6.38 -31.97 25.55
CA GLY A 37 5.99 -30.84 26.40
C GLY A 37 5.96 -29.50 25.67
N VAL A 38 5.79 -29.51 24.34
CA VAL A 38 5.81 -28.32 23.46
C VAL A 38 4.53 -28.16 22.65
N ARG A 39 3.47 -28.87 23.01
CA ARG A 39 2.18 -28.80 22.30
C ARG A 39 1.66 -27.37 22.17
N LYS A 40 1.70 -26.58 23.25
CA LYS A 40 1.26 -25.18 23.22
C LYS A 40 2.12 -24.32 22.31
N ASP A 41 3.43 -24.55 22.30
CA ASP A 41 4.37 -23.78 21.50
C ASP A 41 4.22 -24.11 20.01
N ILE A 42 3.95 -25.37 19.65
CA ILE A 42 3.64 -25.77 18.26
C ILE A 42 2.34 -25.11 17.77
N TRP A 43 1.31 -25.03 18.61
CA TRP A 43 0.06 -24.34 18.27
C TRP A 43 0.28 -22.84 18.04
N PHE A 44 0.99 -22.20 18.95
CA PHE A 44 1.39 -20.79 18.80
C PHE A 44 2.13 -20.55 17.48
N ILE A 45 3.14 -21.37 17.18
CA ILE A 45 3.94 -21.26 15.95
C ILE A 45 3.08 -21.45 14.70
N LYS A 46 2.11 -22.37 14.73
CA LYS A 46 1.19 -22.59 13.61
C LYS A 46 0.38 -21.33 13.31
N ASP A 47 -0.23 -20.75 14.34
CA ASP A 47 -1.08 -19.56 14.19
C ASP A 47 -0.23 -18.32 13.80
N GLU A 48 1.01 -18.26 14.28
CA GLU A 48 1.97 -17.22 13.91
C GLU A 48 2.38 -17.32 12.44
N LEU A 49 2.69 -18.51 11.92
CA LEU A 49 3.03 -18.70 10.50
C LEU A 49 1.90 -18.24 9.57
N GLU A 50 0.65 -18.55 9.91
CA GLU A 50 -0.52 -18.08 9.18
C GLU A 50 -0.57 -16.54 9.14
N THR A 51 -0.26 -15.90 10.27
CA THR A 51 -0.22 -14.44 10.41
C THR A 51 0.96 -13.82 9.65
N MET A 52 2.15 -14.41 9.73
CA MET A 52 3.36 -13.99 9.02
C MET A 52 3.14 -14.02 7.51
N GLN A 53 2.48 -15.06 6.99
CA GLN A 53 2.16 -15.17 5.57
C GLN A 53 1.24 -14.04 5.10
N ALA A 54 0.18 -13.76 5.85
CA ALA A 54 -0.74 -12.67 5.54
C ALA A 54 -0.02 -11.30 5.56
N PHE A 55 0.85 -11.09 6.56
CA PHE A 55 1.66 -9.88 6.67
C PHE A 55 2.61 -9.70 5.49
N LEU A 56 3.33 -10.74 5.07
CA LEU A 56 4.26 -10.66 3.95
C LEU A 56 3.55 -10.29 2.65
N VAL A 57 2.37 -10.87 2.38
CA VAL A 57 1.54 -10.51 1.22
C VAL A 57 1.15 -9.02 1.26
N ALA A 58 0.70 -8.52 2.43
CA ALA A 58 0.33 -7.13 2.59
C ALA A 58 1.54 -6.17 2.45
N ALA A 59 2.68 -6.52 3.03
CA ALA A 59 3.90 -5.74 2.96
C ALA A 59 4.44 -5.64 1.53
N GLU A 60 4.31 -6.69 0.73
CA GLU A 60 4.70 -6.67 -0.68
C GLU A 60 3.80 -5.77 -1.54
N ALA A 61 2.51 -5.64 -1.21
CA ALA A 61 1.63 -4.71 -1.89
C ALA A 61 1.97 -3.22 -1.59
N MET A 62 2.64 -2.94 -0.46
CA MET A 62 2.99 -1.58 0.00
C MET A 62 4.44 -1.16 -0.36
N LYS A 63 5.08 -1.87 -1.30
CA LYS A 63 6.54 -1.98 -1.57
C LYS A 63 7.39 -0.69 -1.66
N GLU A 64 6.82 0.52 -1.66
CA GLU A 64 7.58 1.72 -2.07
C GLU A 64 7.86 2.79 -1.01
N LYS A 65 7.15 2.85 0.14
CA LYS A 65 7.24 4.05 1.00
C LYS A 65 7.87 3.86 2.38
N ASP A 66 8.06 2.62 2.84
CA ASP A 66 8.41 2.37 4.24
C ASP A 66 9.66 1.48 4.41
N MET A 67 10.77 2.09 4.86
CA MET A 67 12.03 1.37 5.13
C MET A 67 11.93 0.40 6.32
N LEU A 68 11.18 0.75 7.36
CA LEU A 68 11.02 -0.10 8.55
C LEU A 68 10.12 -1.30 8.22
N LEU A 69 9.06 -1.10 7.42
CA LEU A 69 8.25 -2.20 6.89
C LEU A 69 9.10 -3.18 6.08
N LYS A 70 10.05 -2.70 5.28
CA LYS A 70 11.00 -3.57 4.54
C LYS A 70 11.90 -4.38 5.47
N VAL A 71 12.47 -3.74 6.50
CA VAL A 71 13.31 -4.43 7.49
C VAL A 71 12.49 -5.48 8.24
N TRP A 72 11.27 -5.14 8.63
CA TRP A 72 10.39 -6.06 9.35
C TRP A 72 9.91 -7.22 8.47
N ALA A 73 9.51 -6.95 7.23
CA ALA A 73 9.17 -7.99 6.25
C ALA A 73 10.33 -8.95 6.00
N LYS A 74 11.58 -8.47 5.98
CA LYS A 74 12.75 -9.33 5.91
C LYS A 74 12.88 -10.22 7.16
N GLN A 75 12.80 -9.64 8.35
CA GLN A 75 12.92 -10.39 9.60
C GLN A 75 11.83 -11.46 9.76
N VAL A 76 10.59 -11.14 9.37
CA VAL A 76 9.47 -12.09 9.41
C VAL A 76 9.69 -13.23 8.42
N ARG A 77 10.17 -12.94 7.21
CA ARG A 77 10.50 -13.94 6.19
C ARG A 77 11.64 -14.86 6.61
N ASP A 78 12.70 -14.30 7.19
CA ASP A 78 13.82 -15.09 7.71
C ASP A 78 13.36 -15.99 8.87
N LEU A 79 12.42 -15.51 9.69
CA LEU A 79 11.87 -16.28 10.80
C LEU A 79 10.93 -17.40 10.34
N SER A 80 10.12 -17.17 9.31
CA SER A 80 9.26 -18.22 8.75
C SER A 80 10.08 -19.39 8.20
N TYR A 81 11.19 -19.13 7.51
CA TYR A 81 12.10 -20.19 7.05
C TYR A 81 12.71 -20.99 8.21
N ASN A 82 13.17 -20.32 9.27
CA ASN A 82 13.70 -21.01 10.46
C ASN A 82 12.66 -21.91 11.13
N ILE A 83 11.39 -21.48 11.13
CA ILE A 83 10.28 -22.28 11.67
C ILE A 83 10.00 -23.49 10.76
N GLU A 84 9.92 -23.28 9.45
CA GLU A 84 9.69 -24.35 8.47
C GLU A 84 10.76 -25.44 8.56
N ASP A 85 12.04 -25.05 8.64
CA ASP A 85 13.17 -25.97 8.79
C ASP A 85 13.06 -26.82 10.07
N CYS A 86 12.69 -26.19 11.19
CA CYS A 86 12.53 -26.87 12.47
C CYS A 86 11.32 -27.83 12.46
N LEU A 87 10.21 -27.43 11.84
CA LEU A 87 9.04 -28.30 11.67
C LEU A 87 9.34 -29.47 10.72
N GLY A 88 10.15 -29.25 9.69
CA GLY A 88 10.64 -30.29 8.80
C GLY A 88 11.47 -31.35 9.53
N GLU A 89 12.43 -30.91 10.36
CA GLU A 89 13.23 -31.80 11.23
C GLU A 89 12.32 -32.61 12.17
N PHE A 90 11.32 -31.96 12.79
CA PHE A 90 10.34 -32.64 13.64
C PHE A 90 9.49 -33.66 12.87
N LEU A 91 9.10 -33.37 11.63
CA LEU A 91 8.25 -34.25 10.83
C LEU A 91 8.99 -35.52 10.37
N VAL A 92 10.25 -35.40 9.93
CA VAL A 92 11.11 -36.55 9.60
C VAL A 92 11.18 -37.52 10.77
N HIS A 93 11.24 -36.95 11.96
CA HIS A 93 11.22 -37.68 13.20
C HIS A 93 9.85 -38.34 13.46
N VAL A 94 8.72 -37.62 13.36
CA VAL A 94 7.39 -38.21 13.57
C VAL A 94 6.99 -39.28 12.53
N ALA A 95 7.38 -39.11 11.25
CA ALA A 95 6.91 -39.93 10.13
C ALA A 95 7.55 -41.33 10.05
N SER A 96 8.72 -41.56 10.65
CA SER A 96 9.45 -42.84 10.53
C SER A 96 8.95 -43.96 11.46
N ALA A 97 7.65 -43.94 11.77
CA ALA A 97 6.89 -44.65 12.83
C ALA A 97 7.22 -46.13 13.15
N SER A 98 7.87 -46.90 12.26
CA SER A 98 8.19 -48.32 12.51
C SER A 98 9.34 -48.55 13.50
N LYS A 99 10.26 -47.58 13.67
CA LYS A 99 11.41 -47.67 14.60
C LYS A 99 11.27 -46.82 15.87
N TRP A 100 10.14 -46.12 16.04
CA TRP A 100 10.01 -44.97 16.94
C TRP A 100 9.45 -45.27 18.31
N ARG A 101 8.82 -46.43 18.48
CA ARG A 101 8.39 -46.86 19.82
C ARG A 101 9.56 -47.19 20.74
N LYS A 102 10.81 -47.30 20.22
CA LYS A 102 11.94 -47.75 21.04
C LYS A 102 12.95 -46.70 21.48
N LEU A 103 13.32 -45.67 20.71
CA LEU A 103 14.35 -44.73 21.22
C LEU A 103 14.53 -43.44 20.40
N MET A 104 13.64 -42.45 20.55
CA MET A 104 14.11 -41.06 20.39
C MET A 104 15.00 -40.79 21.60
N LYS A 105 16.30 -40.58 21.40
CA LYS A 105 17.21 -40.35 22.54
C LYS A 105 16.71 -39.12 23.30
N LEU A 106 16.73 -39.16 24.64
CA LEU A 106 16.30 -38.04 25.48
C LEU A 106 16.99 -36.72 25.08
N LYS A 107 18.24 -36.81 24.61
CA LYS A 107 19.02 -35.68 24.09
C LYS A 107 18.38 -35.03 22.86
N ASP A 108 17.94 -35.82 21.89
CA ASP A 108 17.32 -35.33 20.65
C ASP A 108 15.93 -34.76 20.93
N ARG A 109 15.20 -35.40 21.85
CA ARG A 109 13.93 -34.89 22.41
C ARG A 109 14.11 -33.52 23.07
N HIS A 110 15.12 -33.40 23.92
CA HIS A 110 15.41 -32.14 24.58
C HIS A 110 15.86 -31.05 23.58
N ARG A 111 16.70 -31.41 22.62
CA ARG A 111 17.18 -30.49 21.56
C ARG A 111 16.03 -29.89 20.75
N ILE A 112 15.14 -30.73 20.23
CA ILE A 112 14.00 -30.27 19.43
C ILE A 112 13.03 -29.44 20.26
N ALA A 113 12.76 -29.83 21.51
CA ALA A 113 11.91 -29.05 22.40
C ALA A 113 12.52 -27.65 22.67
N MET A 114 13.84 -27.56 22.83
CA MET A 114 14.55 -26.29 22.98
C MET A 114 14.50 -25.45 21.70
N GLN A 115 14.67 -26.03 20.52
CA GLN A 115 14.55 -25.31 19.25
C GLN A 115 13.16 -24.69 19.07
N ILE A 116 12.09 -25.45 19.39
CA ILE A 116 10.72 -24.94 19.31
C ILE A 116 10.48 -23.77 20.29
N ARG A 117 11.00 -23.87 21.51
CA ARG A 117 10.89 -22.78 22.50
C ARG A 117 11.70 -21.55 22.10
N ASP A 118 12.90 -21.75 21.56
CA ASP A 118 13.75 -20.67 21.04
C ASP A 118 13.05 -19.92 19.90
N LEU A 119 12.45 -20.64 18.96
CA LEU A 119 11.68 -20.05 17.86
C LEU A 119 10.53 -19.19 18.37
N LYS A 120 9.74 -19.69 19.33
CA LYS A 120 8.70 -18.90 19.97
C LYS A 120 9.25 -17.62 20.61
N SER A 121 10.34 -17.72 21.37
CA SER A 121 10.98 -16.54 21.99
C SER A 121 11.44 -15.53 20.92
N ARG A 122 11.98 -16.01 19.79
CA ARG A 122 12.42 -15.14 18.69
C ARG A 122 11.25 -14.45 17.99
N VAL A 123 10.12 -15.14 17.82
CA VAL A 123 8.86 -14.53 17.33
C VAL A 123 8.44 -13.39 18.25
N GLU A 124 8.34 -13.65 19.55
CA GLU A 124 7.92 -12.66 20.55
C GLU A 124 8.88 -11.46 20.58
N GLU A 125 10.20 -11.70 20.45
CA GLU A 125 11.21 -10.64 20.41
C GLU A 125 11.10 -9.76 19.15
N VAL A 126 10.90 -10.37 17.97
CA VAL A 126 10.68 -9.63 16.71
C VAL A 126 9.40 -8.79 16.80
N SER A 127 8.31 -9.37 17.33
CA SER A 127 7.04 -8.68 17.53
C SER A 127 7.16 -7.49 18.51
N SER A 128 7.85 -7.69 19.63
CA SER A 128 8.11 -6.63 20.61
C SER A 128 8.96 -5.49 20.04
N ARG A 129 10.03 -5.82 19.32
CA ARG A 129 10.86 -4.80 18.64
C ARG A 129 10.05 -4.05 17.61
N ASN A 130 9.26 -4.74 16.80
CA ASN A 130 8.44 -4.08 15.81
C ASN A 130 7.44 -3.12 16.47
N THR A 131 6.74 -3.55 17.51
CA THR A 131 5.79 -2.69 18.25
C THR A 131 6.47 -1.41 18.74
N ARG A 132 7.69 -1.52 19.26
CA ARG A 132 8.47 -0.39 19.78
C ARG A 132 8.82 0.64 18.70
N TYR A 133 9.21 0.21 17.51
CA TYR A 133 9.67 1.12 16.45
C TYR A 133 8.55 1.58 15.51
N ASN A 134 7.46 0.80 15.35
CA ASN A 134 6.29 1.21 14.57
C ASN A 134 5.55 2.41 15.18
N LEU A 135 5.57 2.55 16.52
CA LEU A 135 4.98 3.70 17.21
C LEU A 135 5.72 5.00 16.87
N ILE A 136 7.05 4.94 16.82
CA ILE A 136 7.92 6.08 16.47
C ILE A 136 7.69 6.52 15.01
N GLN A 137 7.43 5.55 14.13
CA GLN A 137 7.25 5.79 12.71
C GLN A 137 5.90 6.45 12.39
N LYS A 138 4.80 6.04 13.03
CA LYS A 138 3.48 6.65 12.81
C LYS A 138 3.47 8.14 13.14
N GLU A 139 4.10 8.56 14.24
CA GLU A 139 4.14 9.97 14.65
C GLU A 139 4.99 10.88 13.73
N LYS A 140 6.06 10.34 13.13
CA LYS A 140 6.97 11.09 12.25
C LYS A 140 6.53 11.11 10.79
N ILE A 141 5.95 10.01 10.29
CA ILE A 141 5.50 9.90 8.89
C ILE A 141 4.28 10.78 8.62
N THR A 142 3.33 10.87 9.56
CA THR A 142 2.15 11.73 9.37
C THR A 142 2.54 13.20 9.19
N ARG A 143 3.60 13.67 9.85
CA ARG A 143 4.14 15.03 9.68
C ARG A 143 4.93 15.19 8.38
N ALA A 144 5.80 14.23 8.05
CA ALA A 144 6.68 14.33 6.88
C ALA A 144 5.97 14.13 5.53
N ILE A 145 4.87 13.35 5.48
CA ILE A 145 4.07 13.19 4.26
C ILE A 145 3.31 14.48 3.93
N ASP A 146 2.72 15.14 4.95
CA ASP A 146 2.00 16.41 4.77
C ASP A 146 2.92 17.50 4.20
N GLU A 147 4.14 17.61 4.75
CA GLU A 147 5.14 18.59 4.29
C GLU A 147 5.71 18.26 2.89
N ARG A 148 5.94 16.97 2.59
CA ARG A 148 6.53 16.55 1.31
C ARG A 148 5.54 16.62 0.15
N ASP A 149 4.28 16.26 0.36
CA ASP A 149 3.26 16.37 -0.68
C ASP A 149 2.93 17.84 -0.98
N SER A 150 2.90 18.72 0.05
CA SER A 150 2.81 20.18 -0.15
C SER A 150 3.98 20.72 -0.98
N CYS A 151 5.22 20.33 -0.65
CA CYS A 151 6.41 20.82 -1.36
C CYS A 151 6.50 20.29 -2.81
N MET A 152 6.13 19.03 -3.07
CA MET A 152 6.10 18.49 -4.44
C MET A 152 4.98 19.09 -5.30
N GLU A 153 3.84 19.42 -4.69
CA GLU A 153 2.76 20.13 -5.35
C GLU A 153 3.20 21.54 -5.76
N ASP A 154 3.88 22.27 -4.86
CA ASP A 154 4.43 23.59 -5.15
C ASP A 154 5.46 23.57 -6.28
N ILE A 155 6.37 22.59 -6.29
CA ILE A 155 7.39 22.48 -7.36
C ILE A 155 6.76 22.17 -8.72
N ARG A 156 5.76 21.28 -8.81
CA ARG A 156 5.03 21.01 -10.06
C ARG A 156 4.19 22.21 -10.51
N ASN A 157 3.63 22.96 -9.56
CA ASN A 157 2.86 24.17 -9.84
C ASN A 157 3.75 25.33 -10.29
N GLN A 158 4.97 25.45 -9.78
CA GLN A 158 5.91 26.49 -10.20
C GLN A 158 6.66 26.13 -11.50
N SER A 159 7.03 24.87 -11.68
CA SER A 159 7.87 24.47 -12.84
C SER A 159 7.16 24.62 -14.18
N ALA A 160 5.87 24.32 -14.30
CA ALA A 160 5.15 24.51 -15.55
C ALA A 160 4.63 25.96 -15.77
N SER A 161 4.57 26.82 -14.73
CA SER A 161 4.17 28.24 -14.89
C SER A 161 5.34 29.13 -15.33
N ASN A 162 6.57 28.79 -14.90
CA ASN A 162 7.75 29.62 -15.12
C ASN A 162 8.43 29.42 -16.49
N ILE A 163 7.91 28.54 -17.36
CA ILE A 163 8.45 28.34 -18.70
C ILE A 163 7.86 29.41 -19.63
N ASP A 164 8.72 30.23 -20.22
CA ASP A 164 8.33 31.27 -21.17
C ASP A 164 7.81 30.65 -22.48
N GLU A 165 6.79 31.26 -23.09
CA GLU A 165 6.19 30.78 -24.33
C GLU A 165 7.20 30.77 -25.49
N VAL A 166 8.21 31.64 -25.41
CA VAL A 166 9.32 31.76 -26.36
C VAL A 166 10.26 30.54 -26.35
N GLU A 167 10.35 29.80 -25.23
CA GLU A 167 11.18 28.60 -25.10
C GLU A 167 10.48 27.31 -25.57
N LEU A 168 9.17 27.37 -25.82
CA LEU A 168 8.32 26.21 -26.13
C LEU A 168 8.18 25.98 -27.64
N VAL A 169 9.26 25.52 -28.28
CA VAL A 169 9.23 25.19 -29.71
C VAL A 169 8.41 23.92 -29.96
N GLY A 170 7.46 23.97 -30.91
CA GLY A 170 6.65 22.83 -31.32
C GLY A 170 5.33 22.62 -30.57
N PHE A 171 5.03 23.45 -29.56
CA PHE A 171 3.77 23.38 -28.81
C PHE A 171 2.61 24.17 -29.43
N SER A 172 2.86 24.99 -30.45
CA SER A 172 1.83 25.85 -31.08
C SER A 172 0.65 25.07 -31.67
N LYS A 173 0.91 24.04 -32.48
CA LYS A 173 -0.15 23.21 -33.08
C LYS A 173 -0.94 22.42 -32.01
N PRO A 174 -0.30 21.66 -31.10
CA PRO A 174 -1.02 20.95 -30.04
C PRO A 174 -1.82 21.87 -29.10
N LYS A 175 -1.30 23.09 -28.81
CA LYS A 175 -2.02 24.08 -28.01
C LYS A 175 -3.32 24.49 -28.70
N GLN A 176 -3.26 24.82 -29.98
CA GLN A 176 -4.46 25.22 -30.74
C GLN A 176 -5.48 24.09 -30.86
N GLU A 177 -5.03 22.85 -31.07
CA GLU A 177 -5.92 21.67 -31.08
C GLU A 177 -6.65 21.49 -29.75
N LEU A 178 -5.95 21.63 -28.61
CA LEU A 178 -6.56 21.56 -27.29
C LEU A 178 -7.54 22.71 -27.03
N ILE A 179 -7.20 23.95 -27.41
CA ILE A 179 -8.12 25.09 -27.32
C ILE A 179 -9.38 24.82 -28.14
N ASN A 180 -9.24 24.32 -29.36
CA ASN A 180 -10.38 24.00 -30.22
C ASN A 180 -11.26 22.90 -29.62
N LEU A 181 -10.68 21.87 -28.98
CA LEU A 181 -11.44 20.82 -28.29
C LEU A 181 -12.23 21.36 -27.10
N THR A 182 -11.75 22.43 -26.47
CA THR A 182 -12.40 23.07 -25.31
C THR A 182 -13.35 24.21 -25.67
N GLY A 183 -13.20 24.79 -26.87
CA GLY A 183 -13.94 25.95 -27.36
C GLY A 183 -15.09 25.63 -28.32
N VAL A 184 -15.55 24.36 -28.38
CA VAL A 184 -16.76 24.02 -29.14
C VAL A 184 -17.97 24.56 -28.37
N HIS A 185 -18.39 25.76 -28.76
CA HIS A 185 -19.56 26.49 -28.29
C HIS A 185 -20.84 25.64 -28.23
N ASP A 186 -21.09 25.02 -27.09
CA ASP A 186 -22.43 24.63 -26.70
C ASP A 186 -22.58 24.86 -25.20
N ASN A 187 -23.03 26.06 -24.81
CA ASN A 187 -23.31 26.42 -23.42
C ASN A 187 -24.35 25.48 -22.77
N ASN A 188 -24.97 24.57 -23.54
CA ASN A 188 -25.95 23.59 -23.08
C ASN A 188 -25.58 22.11 -23.36
N GLY A 189 -24.37 21.82 -23.86
CA GLY A 189 -23.91 20.44 -24.11
C GLY A 189 -23.56 19.69 -22.81
N PRO A 190 -23.46 18.34 -22.78
CA PRO A 190 -23.06 17.58 -21.59
C PRO A 190 -21.60 17.86 -21.18
N PRO A 191 -21.20 17.56 -19.92
CA PRO A 191 -19.83 17.84 -19.46
C PRO A 191 -18.80 17.12 -20.33
N GLN A 192 -17.80 17.85 -20.81
CA GLN A 192 -16.74 17.32 -21.67
C GLN A 192 -15.47 17.06 -20.87
N VAL A 193 -14.78 15.97 -21.19
CA VAL A 193 -13.49 15.62 -20.60
C VAL A 193 -12.45 15.51 -21.71
N VAL A 194 -11.35 16.25 -21.57
CA VAL A 194 -10.20 16.20 -22.48
C VAL A 194 -9.01 15.58 -21.74
N CYS A 195 -8.44 14.51 -22.29
CA CYS A 195 -7.34 13.76 -21.67
C CYS A 195 -6.04 13.92 -22.49
N VAL A 196 -4.95 14.33 -21.83
CA VAL A 196 -3.61 14.41 -22.44
C VAL A 196 -2.73 13.27 -21.90
N VAL A 197 -2.38 12.31 -22.76
CA VAL A 197 -1.68 11.06 -22.38
C VAL A 197 -0.34 10.94 -23.09
N GLY A 198 0.65 10.31 -22.44
CA GLY A 198 1.98 10.06 -23.02
C GLY A 198 3.02 9.74 -21.94
N MET A 199 4.22 9.32 -22.35
CA MET A 199 5.34 9.04 -21.44
C MET A 199 5.69 10.22 -20.52
N GLY A 200 6.29 9.91 -19.36
CA GLY A 200 6.81 10.92 -18.44
C GLY A 200 7.87 11.82 -19.11
N GLY A 201 7.91 13.09 -18.73
CA GLY A 201 8.90 14.05 -19.27
C GLY A 201 8.55 14.70 -20.62
N LEU A 202 7.48 14.27 -21.31
CA LEU A 202 7.07 14.82 -22.61
C LEU A 202 6.43 16.23 -22.57
N GLY A 203 6.43 16.92 -21.42
CA GLY A 203 5.84 18.27 -21.32
C GLY A 203 4.31 18.33 -21.35
N LYS A 204 3.59 17.22 -21.09
CA LYS A 204 2.11 17.19 -21.05
C LYS A 204 1.50 18.23 -20.13
N THR A 205 2.02 18.31 -18.89
CA THR A 205 1.58 19.29 -17.89
C THR A 205 1.88 20.71 -18.34
N THR A 206 3.03 20.94 -18.97
CA THR A 206 3.43 22.24 -19.53
C THR A 206 2.48 22.69 -20.64
N LEU A 207 2.19 21.83 -21.61
CA LEU A 207 1.23 22.12 -22.68
C LEU A 207 -0.16 22.44 -22.11
N THR A 208 -0.66 21.60 -21.20
CA THR A 208 -1.98 21.81 -20.59
C THR A 208 -2.04 23.11 -19.80
N ARG A 209 -0.95 23.46 -19.09
CA ARG A 209 -0.87 24.74 -18.37
C ARG A 209 -0.88 25.94 -19.31
N LYS A 210 -0.18 25.87 -20.44
CA LYS A 210 -0.21 26.95 -21.46
C LYS A 210 -1.57 27.12 -22.11
N VAL A 211 -2.32 26.04 -22.28
CA VAL A 211 -3.72 26.11 -22.72
C VAL A 211 -4.57 26.79 -21.64
N TYR A 212 -4.46 26.34 -20.38
CA TYR A 212 -5.16 26.93 -19.23
C TYR A 212 -4.88 28.44 -19.06
N GLU A 213 -3.63 28.87 -19.21
CA GLU A 213 -3.23 30.28 -19.15
C GLU A 213 -3.77 31.13 -20.32
N SER A 214 -4.18 30.51 -21.43
CA SER A 214 -4.76 31.18 -22.59
C SER A 214 -6.29 31.13 -22.66
N MET A 215 -6.93 30.54 -21.65
CA MET A 215 -8.38 30.36 -21.57
C MET A 215 -9.03 31.51 -20.80
N ASP A 216 -9.42 32.56 -21.51
CA ASP A 216 -10.17 33.69 -20.92
C ASP A 216 -11.70 33.55 -21.05
N ASN A 217 -12.17 32.49 -21.69
CA ASN A 217 -13.58 32.33 -22.10
C ASN A 217 -14.46 31.58 -21.08
N PHE A 218 -13.91 31.20 -19.92
CA PHE A 218 -14.64 30.45 -18.89
C PHE A 218 -14.98 31.34 -17.70
N SER A 219 -16.23 31.28 -17.21
CA SER A 219 -16.68 32.01 -16.03
C SER A 219 -15.92 31.61 -14.76
N CYS A 220 -15.46 30.36 -14.70
CA CYS A 220 -14.71 29.82 -13.58
C CYS A 220 -13.66 28.80 -14.05
N CYS A 221 -12.43 28.95 -13.54
CA CYS A 221 -11.30 28.09 -13.85
C CYS A 221 -10.58 27.69 -12.56
N ALA A 222 -10.22 26.41 -12.41
CA ALA A 222 -9.34 25.96 -11.35
C ALA A 222 -8.29 24.98 -11.86
N TRP A 223 -7.03 25.29 -11.53
CA TRP A 223 -5.91 24.36 -11.69
C TRP A 223 -5.72 23.54 -10.41
N ILE A 224 -5.87 22.21 -10.47
CA ILE A 224 -5.75 21.34 -9.31
C ILE A 224 -4.76 20.22 -9.61
N THR A 225 -3.81 20.01 -8.71
CA THR A 225 -2.81 18.94 -8.81
C THR A 225 -3.25 17.78 -7.95
N VAL A 226 -3.26 16.56 -8.51
CA VAL A 226 -3.57 15.33 -7.78
C VAL A 226 -2.32 14.45 -7.80
N SER A 227 -1.79 14.16 -6.62
CA SER A 227 -0.65 13.25 -6.46
C SER A 227 -1.12 11.78 -6.44
N GLN A 228 -0.16 10.85 -6.50
CA GLN A 228 -0.44 9.41 -6.40
C GLN A 228 -1.13 9.03 -5.07
N SER A 229 -0.92 9.82 -4.02
CA SER A 229 -1.56 9.67 -2.72
C SER A 229 -2.21 10.99 -2.33
N PHE A 230 -3.54 11.06 -2.39
CA PHE A 230 -4.28 12.27 -2.00
C PHE A 230 -5.38 11.95 -0.99
N ILE A 231 -5.63 12.89 -0.08
CA ILE A 231 -6.73 12.83 0.88
C ILE A 231 -7.93 13.52 0.24
N ARG A 232 -9.03 12.79 0.00
CA ARG A 232 -10.23 13.32 -0.68
C ARG A 232 -10.77 14.60 -0.04
N MET A 233 -10.80 14.66 1.28
CA MET A 233 -11.26 15.84 2.01
C MET A 233 -10.40 17.05 1.68
N GLN A 234 -9.07 16.91 1.74
CA GLN A 234 -8.15 17.99 1.46
C GLN A 234 -8.26 18.46 0.00
N PHE A 235 -8.33 17.49 -0.93
CA PHE A 235 -8.57 17.77 -2.35
C PHE A 235 -9.85 18.58 -2.58
N LEU A 236 -10.98 18.20 -1.95
CA LEU A 236 -12.23 18.94 -2.07
C LEU A 236 -12.13 20.34 -1.46
N LYS A 237 -11.43 20.49 -0.33
CA LYS A 237 -11.19 21.81 0.28
C LYS A 237 -10.36 22.70 -0.65
N ASP A 238 -9.31 22.18 -1.26
CA ASP A 238 -8.43 22.96 -2.13
C ASP A 238 -9.11 23.32 -3.46
N MET A 239 -9.95 22.44 -3.97
CA MET A 239 -10.86 22.74 -5.09
C MET A 239 -11.86 23.84 -4.73
N THR A 240 -12.45 23.76 -3.53
CA THR A 240 -13.38 24.79 -3.03
C THR A 240 -12.68 26.13 -2.85
N LYS A 241 -11.45 26.16 -2.31
CA LYS A 241 -10.64 27.40 -2.19
C LYS A 241 -10.38 28.11 -3.51
N LYS A 242 -10.23 27.35 -4.59
CA LYS A 242 -9.96 27.92 -5.91
C LYS A 242 -11.22 28.37 -6.64
N LEU A 243 -12.36 27.72 -6.38
CA LEU A 243 -13.61 27.97 -7.08
C LEU A 243 -14.58 28.86 -6.31
N ALA A 244 -14.56 28.86 -4.97
CA ALA A 244 -15.51 29.59 -4.14
C ALA A 244 -15.16 31.08 -4.01
N SER A 245 -16.19 31.93 -3.95
CA SER A 245 -16.03 33.35 -3.62
C SER A 245 -15.79 33.53 -2.12
N PRO A 246 -15.16 34.63 -1.66
CA PRO A 246 -14.86 34.86 -0.24
C PRO A 246 -16.08 34.70 0.69
N ASN A 247 -17.26 35.17 0.27
CA ASN A 247 -18.50 35.08 1.05
C ASN A 247 -19.02 33.63 1.18
N GLU A 248 -18.88 32.83 0.12
CA GLU A 248 -19.32 31.43 0.13
C GLU A 248 -18.43 30.58 1.05
N MET A 249 -17.16 30.95 1.16
CA MET A 249 -16.22 30.30 2.06
C MET A 249 -16.55 30.50 3.54
N GLU A 250 -16.96 31.71 3.93
CA GLU A 250 -17.39 31.97 5.31
C GLU A 250 -18.64 31.15 5.67
N ASP A 251 -19.57 30.99 4.73
CA ASP A 251 -20.78 30.21 4.93
C ASP A 251 -20.52 28.69 5.04
N LEU A 252 -19.53 28.18 4.29
CA LEU A 252 -19.08 26.79 4.38
C LEU A 252 -18.36 26.51 5.71
N GLN A 253 -17.56 27.46 6.21
CA GLN A 253 -16.90 27.35 7.50
C GLN A 253 -17.91 27.34 8.67
N ARG A 254 -19.01 28.08 8.58
CA ARG A 254 -20.08 28.08 9.61
C ARG A 254 -20.89 26.78 9.65
N LYS A 255 -21.06 26.09 8.53
CA LYS A 255 -21.93 24.89 8.44
C LYS A 255 -21.23 23.58 8.84
N GLY A 256 -19.92 23.59 9.02
CA GLY A 256 -19.12 22.39 9.30
C GLY A 256 -18.76 21.65 8.02
N GLU A 257 -17.47 21.40 7.80
CA GLU A 257 -16.92 20.89 6.53
C GLU A 257 -16.98 19.35 6.45
N GLY A 258 -18.17 18.80 6.20
CA GLY A 258 -18.34 17.39 5.82
C GLY A 258 -17.94 17.15 4.36
N GLN A 259 -17.40 15.96 4.06
CA GLN A 259 -16.95 15.63 2.69
C GLN A 259 -18.12 15.69 1.69
N GLY A 260 -19.31 15.25 2.12
CA GLY A 260 -20.53 15.29 1.32
C GLY A 260 -21.05 16.71 1.07
N ASP A 261 -20.78 17.64 1.99
CA ASP A 261 -21.25 19.02 1.89
C ASP A 261 -20.41 19.83 0.90
N LEU A 262 -19.08 19.64 0.93
CA LEU A 262 -18.16 20.24 -0.05
C LEU A 262 -18.44 19.73 -1.47
N ALA A 263 -18.66 18.42 -1.64
CA ALA A 263 -18.95 17.84 -2.96
C ALA A 263 -20.26 18.39 -3.55
N LYS A 264 -21.32 18.47 -2.74
CA LYS A 264 -22.62 19.04 -3.15
C LYS A 264 -22.51 20.53 -3.49
N PHE A 265 -21.73 21.28 -2.71
CA PHE A 265 -21.49 22.70 -2.98
C PHE A 265 -20.80 22.89 -4.34
N LEU A 266 -19.71 22.16 -4.59
CA LEU A 266 -18.97 22.22 -5.85
C LEU A 266 -19.85 21.81 -7.03
N GLU A 267 -20.66 20.75 -6.89
CA GLU A 267 -21.56 20.31 -7.94
C GLU A 267 -22.63 21.37 -8.26
N LYS A 268 -23.19 22.02 -7.22
CA LYS A 268 -24.14 23.13 -7.40
C LYS A 268 -23.47 24.29 -8.13
N LYS A 269 -22.30 24.74 -7.65
CA LYS A 269 -21.58 25.87 -8.21
C LYS A 269 -21.21 25.67 -9.68
N LEU A 270 -20.67 24.50 -10.02
CA LEU A 270 -20.30 24.17 -11.40
C LEU A 270 -21.51 24.04 -12.35
N ARG A 271 -22.72 23.85 -11.82
CA ARG A 271 -23.96 23.88 -12.62
C ARG A 271 -24.49 25.31 -12.83
N GLU A 272 -24.26 26.21 -11.88
CA GLU A 272 -24.70 27.61 -11.95
C GLU A 272 -23.81 28.44 -12.89
N GLU A 273 -22.53 28.11 -13.00
CA GLU A 273 -21.51 28.79 -13.83
C GLU A 273 -21.38 28.23 -15.26
N ARG A 274 -22.34 27.39 -15.70
CA ARG A 274 -22.33 26.71 -17.00
C ARG A 274 -22.88 27.57 -18.13
#